data_AF-A0A3N5MTB7-F1
#
_entry.id   AF-A0A3N5MTB7-F1
#
_cell.length_a   1.000
_cell.length_b   1.000
_cell.length_c   1.000
_cell.angle_alpha   90.00
_cell.angle_beta   90.00
_cell.angle_gamma   90.00
#
_symmetry.space_group_name_H-M   'P 1'
#
loop_
_entity.id
_entity.type
_entity.pdbx_description
1 polymer ?
#
loop_
_entity_poly.entity_id
_entity_poly.type
_entity_poly.pdbx_seq_one_letter_code
_entity_poly.pdbx_strand_id
1 'polypeptide(L)'
;MKISGYFALFSVLVLLLAFAAGCTTPQQAPAATQAPAATMQQTYQAPAATTRPASTADIDTTINVRFNELACISVQDLLGTTYLYPDQKFKLQASPPGPNTIDVNVLFVDENDQLKLRQAKPKWDTVRKTWVYDGPVPLVQFIDITSPVEKTFTIKTQSKYYICADDRKESGTQDVVYRVPVKLTRV
;
A
#
# COMPACT_ATOMS: atom_id res chain seq x y z
N MET A 1 14.10 46.91 -60.73
CA MET A 1 15.13 46.03 -60.11
C MET A 1 14.77 44.60 -60.44
N LYS A 2 15.74 43.80 -60.89
CA LYS A 2 15.60 42.57 -61.67
C LYS A 2 16.05 41.34 -60.86
N ILE A 3 15.27 40.26 -61.01
CA ILE A 3 15.64 38.82 -61.08
C ILE A 3 16.14 38.20 -59.75
N SER A 4 15.37 37.38 -59.03
CA SER A 4 14.92 35.98 -59.28
C SER A 4 16.03 34.94 -59.48
N GLY A 5 16.18 34.05 -58.50
CA GLY A 5 16.14 32.61 -58.77
C GLY A 5 17.48 31.88 -58.97
N TYR A 6 17.53 30.74 -58.29
CA TYR A 6 18.32 29.54 -58.60
C TYR A 6 19.83 29.58 -58.43
N PHE A 7 20.35 28.37 -58.20
CA PHE A 7 21.75 27.92 -58.22
C PHE A 7 22.53 28.16 -56.93
N ALA A 8 23.27 27.22 -56.35
CA ALA A 8 23.48 25.78 -56.52
C ALA A 8 24.54 25.49 -55.43
N LEU A 9 24.37 24.54 -54.50
CA LEU A 9 24.74 23.14 -54.74
C LEU A 9 26.10 22.97 -55.46
N PHE A 10 27.19 23.66 -55.07
CA PHE A 10 28.54 23.40 -55.60
C PHE A 10 29.69 23.91 -54.70
N SER A 11 29.78 23.44 -53.45
CA SER A 11 31.03 23.61 -52.66
C SER A 11 31.56 22.32 -52.04
N VAL A 12 31.02 21.18 -52.48
CA VAL A 12 31.77 19.93 -52.56
C VAL A 12 32.51 19.94 -53.89
N LEU A 13 33.74 20.50 -53.99
CA LEU A 13 34.78 20.00 -54.92
C LEU A 13 36.12 20.77 -54.98
N VAL A 14 36.37 21.86 -54.24
CA VAL A 14 37.58 22.69 -54.50
C VAL A 14 38.38 23.04 -53.24
N LEU A 15 38.49 22.11 -52.30
CA LEU A 15 39.61 22.14 -51.35
C LEU A 15 40.15 20.73 -51.05
N LEU A 16 40.03 19.85 -52.05
CA LEU A 16 41.05 18.85 -52.35
C LEU A 16 42.13 19.57 -53.17
N LEU A 17 43.30 19.80 -52.56
CA LEU A 17 44.64 19.81 -53.17
C LEU A 17 45.56 20.87 -52.53
N ALA A 18 46.74 20.41 -52.14
CA ALA A 18 47.87 21.12 -51.52
C ALA A 18 47.63 21.46 -50.03
N PHE A 19 48.23 20.77 -49.07
CA PHE A 19 49.67 20.59 -48.96
C PHE A 19 50.06 19.16 -48.55
N ALA A 20 50.84 18.54 -49.42
CA ALA A 20 51.62 17.36 -49.14
C ALA A 20 52.90 17.73 -48.38
N ALA A 21 53.48 16.70 -47.75
CA ALA A 21 54.83 16.58 -47.19
C ALA A 21 55.00 16.90 -45.69
N GLY A 22 55.37 15.86 -44.93
CA GLY A 22 56.01 16.03 -43.62
C GLY A 22 55.81 14.86 -42.65
N CYS A 23 56.62 13.82 -42.80
CA CYS A 23 56.77 12.70 -41.86
C CYS A 23 57.07 13.15 -40.42
N THR A 24 56.56 12.40 -39.43
CA THR A 24 57.32 11.69 -38.36
C THR A 24 56.43 11.49 -37.13
N THR A 25 56.01 10.25 -36.88
CA THR A 25 55.40 9.84 -35.61
C THR A 25 56.49 9.25 -34.72
N PRO A 26 56.72 9.75 -33.49
CA PRO A 26 57.55 9.04 -32.53
C PRO A 26 56.78 7.87 -31.93
N GLN A 27 57.41 6.70 -31.97
CA GLN A 27 56.96 5.46 -31.34
C GLN A 27 56.98 5.61 -29.82
N GLN A 28 55.80 5.57 -29.20
CA GLN A 28 55.65 5.59 -27.75
C GLN A 28 55.44 4.16 -27.23
N ALA A 29 56.25 3.80 -26.22
CA ALA A 29 56.31 2.46 -25.65
C ALA A 29 54.98 2.02 -24.99
N PRO A 30 54.70 0.70 -24.86
CA PRO A 30 53.46 0.22 -24.25
C PRO A 30 53.43 0.56 -22.75
N ALA A 31 52.38 1.25 -22.30
CA ALA A 31 52.09 1.42 -20.88
C ALA A 31 51.46 0.13 -20.32
N ALA A 32 51.93 -0.25 -19.13
CA ALA A 32 51.58 -1.47 -18.41
C ALA A 32 50.08 -1.59 -18.11
N THR A 33 49.53 -2.79 -18.32
CA THR A 33 48.19 -3.21 -17.93
C THR A 33 48.02 -3.11 -16.41
N GLN A 34 47.22 -2.15 -15.93
CA GLN A 34 46.76 -2.15 -14.55
C GLN A 34 45.71 -3.24 -14.35
N ALA A 35 45.93 -4.11 -13.35
CA ALA A 35 44.94 -5.09 -12.92
C ALA A 35 43.69 -4.38 -12.37
N PRO A 36 42.47 -4.90 -12.60
CA PRO A 36 41.26 -4.30 -12.05
C PRO A 36 41.26 -4.39 -10.52
N ALA A 37 40.94 -3.27 -9.87
CA ALA A 37 40.73 -3.22 -8.44
C ALA A 37 39.55 -4.09 -8.03
N ALA A 38 39.73 -4.90 -6.98
CA ALA A 38 38.66 -5.69 -6.39
C ALA A 38 37.56 -4.76 -5.85
N THR A 39 36.37 -4.87 -6.45
CA THR A 39 35.16 -4.26 -5.90
C THR A 39 34.75 -5.04 -4.66
N MET A 40 34.79 -4.42 -3.48
CA MET A 40 34.18 -5.02 -2.30
C MET A 40 32.67 -5.11 -2.52
N GLN A 41 32.15 -6.32 -2.69
CA GLN A 41 30.71 -6.58 -2.59
C GLN A 41 30.30 -6.34 -1.13
N GLN A 42 29.70 -5.18 -0.87
CA GLN A 42 28.99 -4.93 0.37
C GLN A 42 27.72 -5.80 0.33
N THR A 43 27.76 -6.94 1.03
CA THR A 43 26.58 -7.80 1.16
C THR A 43 25.56 -7.07 2.03
N TYR A 44 24.54 -6.49 1.40
CA TYR A 44 23.39 -5.95 2.13
C TYR A 44 22.65 -7.13 2.77
N GLN A 45 22.91 -7.40 4.05
CA GLN A 45 22.02 -8.24 4.85
C GLN A 45 20.75 -7.42 5.11
N ALA A 46 19.70 -7.72 4.35
CA ALA A 46 18.37 -7.25 4.70
C ALA A 46 18.06 -7.70 6.14
N PRO A 47 17.47 -6.84 6.99
CA PRO A 47 17.03 -7.27 8.31
C PRO A 47 16.18 -8.52 8.16
N ALA A 48 16.47 -9.55 8.94
CA ALA A 48 15.66 -10.76 8.96
C ALA A 48 14.20 -10.34 9.20
N ALA A 49 13.33 -10.60 8.21
CA ALA A 49 11.90 -10.43 8.39
C ALA A 49 11.54 -11.22 9.65
N THR A 50 11.11 -10.52 10.69
CA THR A 50 10.62 -11.17 11.90
C THR A 50 9.31 -11.83 11.50
N THR A 51 9.38 -13.09 11.08
CA THR A 51 8.20 -13.91 10.83
C THR A 51 7.53 -14.10 12.18
N ARG A 52 6.52 -13.28 12.45
CA ARG A 52 5.57 -13.52 13.52
C ARG A 52 5.07 -14.95 13.35
N PRO A 53 5.06 -15.78 14.41
CA PRO A 53 4.54 -17.14 14.30
C PRO A 53 3.12 -17.08 13.76
N ALA A 54 2.89 -17.77 12.64
CA ALA A 54 1.56 -17.93 12.06
C ALA A 54 0.69 -18.66 13.11
N SER A 55 -0.28 -17.96 13.68
CA SER A 55 -1.24 -18.55 14.62
C SER A 55 -2.14 -19.49 13.84
N THR A 56 -2.19 -20.76 14.23
CA THR A 56 -3.19 -21.69 13.69
C THR A 56 -4.55 -21.36 14.30
N ALA A 57 -5.47 -20.98 13.40
CA ALA A 57 -6.93 -20.91 13.49
C ALA A 57 -7.56 -19.53 13.74
N ASP A 58 -7.21 -18.81 14.81
CA ASP A 58 -8.00 -17.65 15.23
C ASP A 58 -7.15 -16.38 15.46
N ILE A 59 -7.75 -15.22 15.14
CA ILE A 59 -7.25 -13.91 15.54
C ILE A 59 -8.00 -13.49 16.79
N ASP A 60 -7.29 -13.16 17.86
CA ASP A 60 -7.84 -12.54 19.07
C ASP A 60 -6.92 -11.36 19.43
N THR A 61 -7.39 -10.14 19.17
CA THR A 61 -6.54 -8.94 19.20
C THR A 61 -7.32 -7.67 19.49
N THR A 62 -6.60 -6.57 19.66
CA THR A 62 -7.17 -5.22 19.78
C THR A 62 -6.75 -4.36 18.59
N ILE A 63 -7.68 -3.58 18.06
CA ILE A 63 -7.39 -2.47 17.14
C ILE A 63 -7.33 -1.18 17.97
N ASN A 64 -6.17 -0.52 17.92
CA ASN A 64 -6.00 0.80 18.53
C ASN A 64 -6.40 1.86 17.50
N VAL A 65 -7.49 2.58 17.75
CA VAL A 65 -7.97 3.66 16.89
C VAL A 65 -7.96 4.97 17.67
N ARG A 66 -7.41 6.03 17.08
CA ARG A 66 -7.44 7.36 17.70
C ARG A 66 -8.77 8.05 17.38
N PHE A 67 -9.10 9.06 18.18
CA PHE A 67 -10.27 9.89 17.92
C PHE A 67 -10.26 10.46 16.49
N ASN A 68 -11.38 10.34 15.78
CA ASN A 68 -11.54 10.81 14.39
C ASN A 68 -10.48 10.24 13.43
N GLU A 69 -10.07 8.99 13.65
CA GLU A 69 -9.17 8.24 12.76
C GLU A 69 -9.77 6.89 12.31
N LEU A 70 -9.12 6.31 11.30
CA LEU A 70 -9.35 4.97 10.81
C LEU A 70 -8.10 4.14 11.07
N ALA A 71 -8.26 3.00 11.75
CA ALA A 71 -7.20 2.02 11.94
C ALA A 71 -7.60 0.68 11.35
N CYS A 72 -6.71 0.04 10.60
CA CYS A 72 -6.97 -1.28 10.00
C CYS A 72 -5.82 -2.23 10.31
N ILE A 73 -6.15 -3.49 10.55
CA ILE A 73 -5.19 -4.59 10.69
C ILE A 73 -5.34 -5.56 9.52
N SER A 74 -4.21 -6.05 9.00
CA SER A 74 -4.17 -7.09 7.97
C SER A 74 -4.51 -8.45 8.59
N VAL A 75 -5.55 -9.11 8.07
CA VAL A 75 -5.90 -10.47 8.51
C VAL A 75 -4.81 -11.45 8.12
N GLN A 76 -4.20 -11.24 6.95
CA GLN A 76 -3.13 -12.08 6.40
C GLN A 76 -1.89 -12.09 7.30
N ASP A 77 -1.48 -10.92 7.78
CA ASP A 77 -0.30 -10.77 8.65
C ASP A 77 -0.52 -11.48 10.00
N LEU A 78 -1.76 -11.50 10.48
CA LEU A 78 -2.13 -12.14 11.75
C LEU A 78 -2.27 -13.66 11.63
N LEU A 79 -2.78 -14.14 10.49
CA LEU A 79 -2.92 -15.58 10.22
C LEU A 79 -1.66 -16.20 9.60
N GLY A 80 -0.68 -15.40 9.16
CA GLY A 80 0.49 -15.88 8.42
C GLY A 80 0.15 -16.50 7.06
N THR A 81 -0.89 -15.97 6.39
CA THR A 81 -1.35 -16.45 5.07
C THR A 81 -1.24 -15.34 4.03
N THR A 82 -1.14 -15.69 2.75
CA THR A 82 -1.04 -14.68 1.68
C THR A 82 -2.41 -14.12 1.28
N TYR A 83 -3.45 -14.95 1.28
CA TYR A 83 -4.81 -14.59 0.88
C TYR A 83 -5.82 -15.40 1.70
N LEU A 84 -7.05 -14.88 1.82
CA LEU A 84 -8.21 -15.72 2.07
C LEU A 84 -8.80 -16.17 0.74
N TYR A 85 -9.39 -17.36 0.72
CA TYR A 85 -9.94 -18.01 -0.46
C TYR A 85 -11.47 -18.11 -0.37
N PRO A 86 -12.16 -18.19 -1.52
CA PRO A 86 -13.59 -18.42 -1.56
C PRO A 86 -14.02 -19.63 -0.70
N ASP A 87 -15.25 -19.58 -0.22
CA ASP A 87 -15.91 -20.61 0.60
C ASP A 87 -15.35 -20.80 2.01
N GLN A 88 -14.25 -20.14 2.36
CA GLN A 88 -13.78 -20.08 3.74
C GLN A 88 -14.80 -19.34 4.61
N LYS A 89 -15.23 -19.98 5.71
CA LYS A 89 -16.19 -19.41 6.66
C LYS A 89 -15.46 -18.89 7.88
N PHE A 90 -15.89 -17.72 8.32
CA PHE A 90 -15.36 -17.07 9.50
C PHE A 90 -16.48 -16.47 10.34
N LYS A 91 -16.22 -16.33 11.64
CA LYS A 91 -17.02 -15.53 12.56
C LYS A 91 -16.18 -14.35 13.03
N LEU A 92 -16.66 -13.13 12.78
CA LEU A 92 -16.08 -11.92 13.36
C LEU A 92 -16.89 -11.51 14.57
N GLN A 93 -16.20 -11.26 15.68
CA GLN A 93 -16.74 -10.69 16.91
C GLN A 93 -16.02 -9.37 17.21
N ALA A 94 -16.74 -8.42 17.77
CA ALA A 94 -16.20 -7.15 18.23
C ALA A 94 -16.88 -6.72 19.52
N SER A 95 -16.15 -6.00 20.37
CA SER A 95 -16.65 -5.47 21.64
C SER A 95 -16.41 -3.96 21.74
N PRO A 96 -17.21 -3.22 22.54
CA PRO A 96 -16.96 -1.80 22.79
C PRO A 96 -15.57 -1.59 23.42
N PRO A 97 -14.91 -0.43 23.18
CA PRO A 97 -13.60 -0.12 23.78
C PRO A 97 -13.58 -0.05 25.31
N GLY A 98 -14.75 0.08 25.93
CA GLY A 98 -14.94 0.11 27.39
C GLY A 98 -16.20 0.91 27.79
N PRO A 99 -16.55 0.92 29.08
CA PRO A 99 -17.63 1.76 29.58
C PRO A 99 -17.30 3.25 29.39
N ASN A 100 -18.32 4.06 29.08
CA ASN A 100 -18.18 5.51 28.85
C ASN A 100 -17.18 5.89 27.75
N THR A 101 -16.96 5.01 26.77
CA THR A 101 -16.17 5.31 25.57
C THR A 101 -17.11 5.69 24.43
N ILE A 102 -16.56 6.27 23.37
CA ILE A 102 -17.30 6.49 22.14
C ILE A 102 -17.71 5.16 21.50
N ASP A 103 -18.79 5.21 20.74
CA ASP A 103 -19.16 4.08 19.90
C ASP A 103 -18.26 4.07 18.67
N VAL A 104 -17.66 2.92 18.34
CA VAL A 104 -16.75 2.78 17.19
C VAL A 104 -17.38 1.85 16.16
N ASN A 105 -17.16 2.12 14.87
CA ASN A 105 -17.58 1.21 13.80
C ASN A 105 -16.49 0.15 13.55
N VAL A 106 -16.87 -1.10 13.34
CA VAL A 106 -15.94 -2.16 12.90
C VAL A 106 -16.40 -2.73 11.57
N LEU A 107 -15.49 -2.76 10.61
CA LEU A 107 -15.75 -3.21 9.24
C LEU A 107 -14.76 -4.32 8.85
N PHE A 108 -15.27 -5.34 8.19
CA PHE A 108 -14.47 -6.37 7.52
C PHE A 108 -14.56 -6.16 6.02
N VAL A 109 -13.44 -5.82 5.38
CA VAL A 109 -13.38 -5.38 3.98
C VAL A 109 -12.26 -6.11 3.25
N ASP A 110 -12.40 -6.25 1.93
CA ASP A 110 -11.28 -6.68 1.08
C ASP A 110 -10.29 -5.54 0.82
N GLU A 111 -9.17 -5.84 0.17
CA GLU A 111 -8.12 -4.85 -0.16
C GLU A 111 -8.64 -3.64 -0.95
N ASN A 112 -9.57 -3.84 -1.89
CA ASN A 112 -10.11 -2.75 -2.71
C ASN A 112 -11.00 -1.82 -1.86
N ASP A 113 -11.88 -2.40 -1.05
CA ASP A 113 -12.77 -1.63 -0.19
C ASP A 113 -12.03 -1.01 1.00
N GLN A 114 -10.93 -1.60 1.46
CA GLN A 114 -10.01 -0.98 2.42
C GLN A 114 -9.46 0.34 1.87
N LEU A 115 -9.03 0.36 0.60
CA LEU A 115 -8.51 1.57 -0.04
C LEU A 115 -9.60 2.64 -0.19
N LYS A 116 -10.82 2.25 -0.59
CA LYS A 116 -11.97 3.18 -0.65
C LYS A 116 -12.32 3.74 0.73
N LEU A 117 -12.27 2.91 1.77
CA LEU A 117 -12.58 3.32 3.14
C LEU A 117 -11.63 4.40 3.66
N ARG A 118 -10.36 4.42 3.22
CA ARG A 118 -9.42 5.51 3.57
C ARG A 118 -9.89 6.88 3.07
N GLN A 119 -10.63 6.90 1.96
CA GLN A 119 -11.12 8.12 1.32
C GLN A 119 -12.57 8.45 1.73
N ALA A 120 -13.37 7.44 2.05
CA ALA A 120 -14.77 7.59 2.44
C ALA A 120 -14.91 7.71 3.96
N LYS A 121 -15.36 8.87 4.45
CA LYS A 121 -15.82 9.03 5.84
C LYS A 121 -17.25 8.53 6.00
N PRO A 122 -17.60 7.97 7.18
CA PRO A 122 -18.99 7.63 7.47
C PRO A 122 -19.87 8.90 7.43
N LYS A 123 -21.08 8.75 6.91
CA LYS A 123 -22.11 9.80 6.86
C LYS A 123 -23.31 9.34 7.67
N TRP A 124 -23.90 10.24 8.44
CA TRP A 124 -25.14 9.93 9.15
C TRP A 124 -26.31 9.86 8.17
N ASP A 125 -26.98 8.71 8.08
CA ASP A 125 -28.23 8.55 7.35
C ASP A 125 -29.40 8.91 8.28
N THR A 126 -30.07 10.02 7.99
CA THR A 126 -31.16 10.54 8.82
C THR A 126 -32.42 9.69 8.75
N VAL A 127 -32.59 8.86 7.72
CA VAL A 127 -33.74 7.96 7.55
C VAL A 127 -33.47 6.65 8.26
N ARG A 128 -32.31 6.05 8.01
CA ARG A 128 -31.92 4.76 8.61
C ARG A 128 -31.41 4.88 10.05
N LYS A 129 -31.17 6.11 10.52
CA LYS A 129 -30.64 6.41 11.86
C LYS A 129 -29.36 5.63 12.15
N THR A 130 -28.45 5.60 11.18
CA THR A 130 -27.18 4.87 11.26
C THR A 130 -26.11 5.56 10.44
N TRP A 131 -24.85 5.31 10.77
CA TRP A 131 -23.72 5.66 9.93
C TRP A 131 -23.67 4.76 8.68
N VAL A 132 -23.48 5.37 7.52
CA VAL A 132 -23.33 4.69 6.22
C VAL A 132 -22.04 5.11 5.53
N TYR A 133 -21.54 4.24 4.67
CA TYR A 133 -20.35 4.49 3.86
C TYR A 133 -20.74 4.54 2.39
N ASP A 134 -20.17 5.51 1.68
CA ASP A 134 -20.40 5.71 0.26
C ASP A 134 -19.22 5.15 -0.53
N GLY A 135 -19.43 4.07 -1.29
CA GLY A 135 -18.41 3.42 -2.10
C GLY A 135 -17.90 2.05 -1.60
N PRO A 136 -17.36 1.90 -0.37
CA PRO A 136 -16.90 0.60 0.10
C PRO A 136 -18.08 -0.31 0.44
N VAL A 137 -17.93 -1.62 0.18
CA VAL A 137 -18.97 -2.63 0.45
C VAL A 137 -18.44 -3.68 1.43
N PRO A 138 -18.48 -3.41 2.74
CA PRO A 138 -17.99 -4.33 3.75
C PRO A 138 -18.74 -5.67 3.72
N LEU A 139 -18.00 -6.77 3.90
CA LEU A 139 -18.59 -8.10 4.09
C LEU A 139 -19.30 -8.18 5.45
N VAL A 140 -18.68 -7.57 6.47
CA VAL A 140 -19.26 -7.40 7.80
C VAL A 140 -19.13 -5.94 8.20
N GLN A 141 -20.18 -5.41 8.82
CA GLN A 141 -20.23 -4.06 9.34
C GLN A 141 -20.98 -4.10 10.66
N PHE A 142 -20.33 -3.56 11.69
CA PHE A 142 -20.91 -3.25 12.97
C PHE A 142 -20.83 -1.74 13.16
N ILE A 143 -21.99 -1.10 13.29
CA ILE A 143 -22.10 0.33 13.52
C ILE A 143 -22.38 0.57 14.99
N ASP A 144 -21.73 1.58 15.55
CA ASP A 144 -21.93 2.04 16.93
C ASP A 144 -21.94 0.88 17.95
N ILE A 145 -20.81 0.19 18.08
CA ILE A 145 -20.71 -0.98 18.96
C ILE A 145 -20.79 -0.54 20.43
N THR A 146 -21.95 -0.73 21.04
CA THR A 146 -22.24 -0.46 22.46
C THR A 146 -22.25 -1.71 23.33
N SER A 147 -22.37 -2.90 22.73
CA SER A 147 -22.30 -4.21 23.36
C SER A 147 -21.55 -5.20 22.45
N PRO A 148 -21.05 -6.34 22.97
CA PRO A 148 -20.44 -7.36 22.12
C PRO A 148 -21.37 -7.79 20.97
N VAL A 149 -20.83 -7.86 19.76
CA VAL A 149 -21.53 -8.25 18.54
C VAL A 149 -20.76 -9.32 17.79
N GLU A 150 -21.46 -10.16 17.02
CA GLU A 150 -20.84 -11.14 16.16
C GLU A 150 -21.60 -11.37 14.85
N LYS A 151 -20.87 -11.82 13.82
CA LYS A 151 -21.45 -12.22 12.54
C LYS A 151 -20.60 -13.29 11.88
N THR A 152 -21.25 -14.37 11.45
CA THR A 152 -20.65 -15.39 10.59
C THR A 152 -20.82 -15.01 9.12
N PHE A 153 -19.78 -15.19 8.32
CA PHE A 153 -19.77 -14.87 6.91
C PHE A 153 -18.87 -15.83 6.13
N THR A 154 -18.97 -15.77 4.80
CA THR A 154 -18.18 -16.59 3.88
C THR A 154 -17.41 -15.67 2.95
N ILE A 155 -16.13 -15.97 2.75
CA ILE A 155 -15.30 -15.29 1.76
C ILE A 155 -15.81 -15.66 0.37
N LYS A 156 -16.07 -14.64 -0.46
CA LYS A 156 -16.59 -14.83 -1.82
C LYS A 156 -15.52 -14.73 -2.90
N THR A 157 -14.45 -13.99 -2.62
CA THR A 157 -13.41 -13.67 -3.60
C THR A 157 -12.05 -13.92 -2.96
N GLN A 158 -11.12 -14.49 -3.72
CA GLN A 158 -9.74 -14.58 -3.26
C GLN A 158 -9.14 -13.18 -3.16
N SER A 159 -8.77 -12.75 -1.95
CA SER A 159 -8.20 -11.41 -1.73
C SER A 159 -7.46 -11.33 -0.39
N LYS A 160 -6.81 -10.19 -0.15
CA LYS A 160 -6.45 -9.76 1.20
C LYS A 160 -7.64 -9.09 1.86
N TYR A 161 -7.71 -9.21 3.17
CA TYR A 161 -8.82 -8.76 3.99
C TYR A 161 -8.32 -8.03 5.22
N TYR A 162 -9.10 -7.05 5.65
CA TYR A 162 -8.75 -6.15 6.73
C TYR A 162 -9.90 -6.02 7.71
N ILE A 163 -9.56 -5.97 9.00
CA ILE A 163 -10.48 -5.55 10.05
C ILE A 163 -10.15 -4.09 10.36
N CYS A 164 -11.12 -3.21 10.16
CA CYS A 164 -10.97 -1.78 10.32
C CYS A 164 -11.87 -1.27 11.45
N ALA A 165 -11.30 -0.50 12.37
CA ALA A 165 -12.02 0.31 13.35
C ALA A 165 -12.05 1.76 12.86
N ASP A 166 -13.22 2.36 12.80
CA ASP A 166 -13.42 3.71 12.27
C ASP A 166 -14.20 4.59 13.24
N ASP A 167 -13.57 5.69 13.65
CA ASP A 167 -14.13 6.73 14.50
C ASP A 167 -14.25 8.09 13.79
N ARG A 168 -14.13 8.15 12.46
CA ARG A 168 -14.23 9.40 11.70
C ARG A 168 -15.68 9.92 11.55
N LYS A 169 -16.48 9.82 12.62
CA LYS A 169 -17.90 10.19 12.67
C LYS A 169 -18.10 11.69 12.89
N GLU A 170 -17.25 12.26 13.74
CA GLU A 170 -17.35 13.66 14.15
C GLU A 170 -16.03 14.39 13.96
N SER A 171 -16.10 15.72 13.88
CA SER A 171 -14.94 16.59 13.84
C SER A 171 -14.50 16.97 15.24
N GLY A 172 -13.19 16.95 15.49
CA GLY A 172 -12.59 17.44 16.73
C GLY A 172 -11.14 17.00 16.85
N THR A 173 -10.49 17.41 17.95
CA THR A 173 -9.13 17.01 18.30
C THR A 173 -9.12 16.51 19.73
N GLN A 174 -8.98 15.20 19.92
CA GLN A 174 -8.74 14.56 21.21
C GLN A 174 -7.58 13.58 21.04
N ASP A 175 -6.59 13.62 21.92
CA ASP A 175 -5.50 12.64 21.92
C ASP A 175 -5.90 11.41 22.76
N VAL A 176 -6.95 10.72 22.31
CA VAL A 176 -7.48 9.52 22.96
C VAL A 176 -7.32 8.34 22.02
N VAL A 177 -6.83 7.22 22.55
CA VAL A 177 -6.72 5.94 21.84
C VAL A 177 -7.76 4.98 22.41
N TYR A 178 -8.68 4.56 21.56
CA TYR A 178 -9.69 3.55 21.86
C TYR A 178 -9.18 2.18 21.48
N ARG A 179 -9.38 1.21 22.37
CA ARG A 179 -8.89 -0.17 22.25
C ARG A 179 -10.05 -1.08 21.92
N VAL A 180 -10.31 -1.31 20.63
CA VAL A 180 -11.45 -2.11 20.16
C VAL A 180 -11.05 -3.60 20.13
N PRO A 181 -11.58 -4.46 21.02
CA PRO A 181 -11.30 -5.89 20.98
C PRO A 181 -12.03 -6.53 19.80
N VAL A 182 -11.31 -7.32 19.01
CA VAL A 182 -11.85 -8.06 17.87
C VAL A 182 -11.35 -9.50 17.87
N LYS A 183 -12.24 -10.40 17.48
CA LYS A 183 -11.91 -11.83 17.33
C LYS A 183 -12.42 -12.35 16.00
N LEU A 184 -11.54 -12.98 15.22
CA LEU A 184 -11.89 -13.66 13.97
C LEU A 184 -11.59 -15.15 14.12
N THR A 185 -12.62 -15.97 14.07
CA THR A 185 -12.52 -17.42 14.23
C THR A 185 -12.87 -18.13 12.92
N ARG A 186 -12.11 -19.14 12.53
CA ARG A 186 -12.47 -19.98 11.38
C ARG A 186 -13.56 -20.99 11.78
N VAL A 187 -14.60 -21.12 10.95
CA VAL A 187 -15.79 -21.97 11.21
C VAL A 187 -15.83 -23.16 10.27
#